data_AF-A0A7F8Q0S9-F1
#
_entry.id   AF-A0A7F8Q0S9-F1
#
_cell.length_a   1.000
_cell.length_b   1.000
_cell.length_c   1.000
_cell.angle_alpha   90.00
_cell.angle_beta   90.00
_cell.angle_gamma   90.00
#
_symmetry.space_group_name_H-M   'P 1'
#
loop_
_entity.id
_entity.type
_entity.pdbx_description
1 polymer ?
#
loop_
_entity_poly.entity_id
_entity_poly.type
_entity_poly.pdbx_seq_one_letter_code
_entity_poly.pdbx_strand_id
1 'polypeptide(L)'
;MAGDREVNQLKQWVTTLMMSITKEEEMAAELELKARVFHFGEYKGAQEDKLLESLNRKVLDVYQHCIGTQQESNLGTVHMLTVIEHHLHELLENLERVPQIKIEEAEKAKEKERRMRLREEKVLMQKRLQEERLQRAQARAQAEIKKKRGRRLVSRSRPPALKAKEEPEHVVVDKDKEEELLFFT
;
A
#
# COMPACT_ATOMS: atom_id res chain seq x y z
N MET A 1 83.72 -24.64 -19.55
CA MET A 1 83.67 -23.35 -20.27
C MET A 1 82.29 -23.02 -20.84
N ALA A 2 81.56 -23.92 -21.53
CA ALA A 2 80.19 -23.64 -21.99
C ALA A 2 79.15 -23.73 -20.86
N GLY A 3 79.20 -24.80 -20.05
CA GLY A 3 78.28 -24.97 -18.91
C GLY A 3 78.37 -23.89 -17.83
N ASP A 4 79.56 -23.31 -17.59
CA ASP A 4 79.72 -22.24 -16.61
C ASP A 4 79.00 -20.94 -17.02
N ARG A 5 78.87 -20.70 -18.33
CA ARG A 5 78.14 -19.54 -18.87
C ARG A 5 76.64 -19.72 -18.70
N GLU A 6 76.11 -20.90 -19.01
CA GLU A 6 74.70 -21.26 -18.81
C GLU A 6 74.32 -21.23 -17.33
N VAL A 7 75.18 -21.75 -16.45
CA VAL A 7 74.99 -21.69 -15.00
C VAL A 7 74.97 -20.26 -14.50
N ASN A 8 75.84 -19.38 -15.02
CA ASN A 8 75.84 -17.97 -14.64
C ASN A 8 74.62 -17.21 -15.19
N GLN A 9 74.14 -17.56 -16.39
CA GLN A 9 72.90 -17.01 -16.95
C GLN A 9 71.68 -17.42 -16.14
N LEU A 10 71.58 -18.69 -15.75
CA LEU A 10 70.52 -19.19 -14.87
C LEU A 10 70.54 -18.49 -13.52
N LYS A 11 71.72 -18.30 -12.92
CA LYS A 11 71.86 -17.52 -11.67
C LYS A 11 71.35 -16.09 -11.83
N GLN A 12 71.68 -15.42 -12.93
CA GLN A 12 71.18 -14.08 -13.21
C GLN A 12 69.65 -14.05 -13.35
N TRP A 13 69.07 -15.00 -14.08
CA TRP A 13 67.61 -15.10 -14.20
C TRP A 13 66.92 -15.37 -12.87
N VAL A 14 67.50 -16.25 -12.04
CA VAL A 14 66.99 -16.50 -10.68
C VAL A 14 67.02 -15.21 -9.86
N THR A 15 68.12 -14.45 -9.91
CA THR A 15 68.20 -13.17 -9.18
C THR A 15 67.18 -12.15 -9.70
N THR A 16 66.99 -12.05 -11.01
CA THR A 16 65.99 -11.14 -11.60
C THR A 16 64.58 -11.52 -11.21
N LEU A 17 64.23 -12.81 -11.30
CA LEU A 17 62.91 -13.30 -10.91
C LEU A 17 62.67 -13.11 -9.41
N MET A 18 63.68 -13.36 -8.56
CA MET A 18 63.57 -13.09 -7.13
C MET A 18 63.30 -11.60 -6.86
N MET A 19 64.00 -10.68 -7.55
CA MET A 19 63.76 -9.24 -7.43
C MET A 19 62.35 -8.84 -7.92
N SER A 20 61.85 -9.48 -8.98
CA SER A 20 60.48 -9.25 -9.45
C SER A 20 59.44 -9.75 -8.46
N ILE A 21 59.66 -10.93 -7.86
CA ILE A 21 58.79 -11.48 -6.82
C ILE A 21 58.74 -10.54 -5.62
N THR A 22 59.89 -10.11 -5.10
CA THR A 22 59.92 -9.20 -3.94
C THR A 22 59.20 -7.89 -4.23
N LYS A 23 59.38 -7.33 -5.44
CA LYS A 23 58.70 -6.10 -5.85
C LYS A 23 57.18 -6.29 -5.94
N GLU A 24 56.73 -7.41 -6.47
CA GLU A 24 55.30 -7.73 -6.57
C GLU A 24 54.70 -7.96 -5.18
N GLU A 25 55.42 -8.62 -4.28
CA GLU A 25 55.02 -8.82 -2.88
C GLU A 25 54.92 -7.48 -2.13
N GLU A 26 55.89 -6.57 -2.30
CA GLU A 26 55.85 -5.23 -1.74
C GLU A 26 54.64 -4.43 -2.25
N MET A 27 54.38 -4.49 -3.57
CA MET A 27 53.24 -3.81 -4.18
C MET A 27 51.91 -4.39 -3.70
N ALA A 28 51.80 -5.71 -3.56
CA ALA A 28 50.62 -6.37 -3.02
C ALA A 28 50.37 -5.95 -1.57
N ALA A 29 51.41 -5.89 -0.73
CA ALA A 29 51.31 -5.45 0.66
C ALA A 29 50.90 -3.96 0.76
N GLU A 30 51.43 -3.10 -0.11
CA GLU A 30 51.05 -1.69 -0.16
C GLU A 30 49.58 -1.51 -0.55
N LEU A 31 49.11 -2.25 -1.56
CA LEU A 31 47.72 -2.22 -2.00
C LEU A 31 46.77 -2.75 -0.92
N GLU A 32 47.15 -3.82 -0.23
CA GLU A 32 46.37 -4.35 0.89
C GLU A 32 46.26 -3.35 2.04
N LEU A 33 47.38 -2.70 2.40
CA LEU A 33 47.39 -1.64 3.41
C LEU A 33 46.47 -0.48 3.00
N LYS A 34 46.58 0.00 1.75
CA LYS A 34 45.70 1.04 1.22
C LYS A 34 44.24 0.62 1.33
N ALA A 35 43.90 -0.59 0.87
CA ALA A 35 42.54 -1.10 0.97
C ALA A 35 42.04 -1.11 2.42
N ARG A 36 42.83 -1.59 3.39
CA ARG A 36 42.44 -1.58 4.81
C ARG A 36 42.27 -0.16 5.37
N VAL A 37 43.15 0.77 5.03
CA VAL A 37 43.11 2.17 5.50
C VAL A 37 41.90 2.91 4.94
N PHE A 38 41.61 2.77 3.63
CA PHE A 38 40.48 3.44 3.00
C PHE A 38 39.12 2.93 3.49
N HIS A 39 39.05 1.68 3.98
CA HIS A 39 37.80 1.07 4.44
C HIS A 39 37.69 0.96 5.98
N PHE A 40 38.50 1.72 6.75
CA PHE A 40 38.49 1.71 8.22
C PHE A 40 38.52 0.29 8.84
N GLY A 41 39.25 -0.64 8.22
CA GLY A 41 39.36 -2.02 8.69
C GLY A 41 38.21 -2.96 8.31
N GLU A 42 37.15 -2.49 7.65
CA GLU A 42 36.07 -3.34 7.11
C GLU A 42 36.05 -3.24 5.58
N TYR A 43 36.84 -4.08 4.90
CA TYR A 43 36.74 -4.19 3.43
C TYR A 43 35.35 -4.71 3.04
N LYS A 44 34.47 -3.80 2.62
CA LYS A 44 33.08 -4.06 2.22
C LYS A 44 32.89 -4.11 0.70
N GLY A 45 33.95 -4.44 -0.06
CA GLY A 45 33.88 -4.52 -1.53
C GLY A 45 32.67 -5.33 -2.02
N ALA A 46 32.41 -6.50 -1.42
CA ALA A 46 31.26 -7.33 -1.78
C ALA A 46 29.87 -6.70 -1.48
N GLN A 47 29.78 -5.74 -0.55
CA GLN A 47 28.54 -4.99 -0.30
C GLN A 47 28.40 -3.82 -1.29
N GLU A 48 29.50 -3.16 -1.61
CA GLU A 48 29.55 -2.08 -2.61
C GLU A 48 29.26 -2.61 -4.01
N ASP A 49 29.81 -3.77 -4.38
CA ASP A 49 29.54 -4.44 -5.65
C ASP A 49 28.05 -4.79 -5.79
N LYS A 50 27.44 -5.33 -4.72
CA LYS A 50 25.99 -5.61 -4.69
C LYS A 50 25.15 -4.33 -4.84
N LEU A 51 25.59 -3.24 -4.22
CA LEU A 51 24.92 -1.95 -4.37
C LEU A 51 25.03 -1.43 -5.82
N LEU A 52 26.20 -1.56 -6.43
CA LEU A 52 26.45 -1.16 -7.81
C LEU A 52 25.63 -1.98 -8.80
N GLU A 53 25.54 -3.30 -8.61
CA GLU A 53 24.67 -4.17 -9.40
C GLU A 53 23.20 -3.80 -9.27
N SER A 54 22.74 -3.52 -8.04
CA SER A 54 21.37 -3.08 -7.77
C SER A 54 21.06 -1.74 -8.46
N LEU A 55 22.00 -0.80 -8.42
CA LEU A 55 21.87 0.48 -9.10
C LEU A 55 21.83 0.30 -10.63
N ASN A 56 22.73 -0.52 -11.18
CA ASN A 56 22.76 -0.81 -12.60
C ASN A 56 21.43 -1.43 -13.08
N ARG A 57 20.85 -2.36 -12.31
CA ARG A 57 19.52 -2.93 -12.60
C ARG A 57 18.43 -1.86 -12.62
N LYS A 58 18.41 -0.95 -11.65
CA LYS A 58 17.42 0.15 -11.64
C LYS A 58 17.57 1.07 -12.85
N VAL A 59 18.80 1.38 -13.24
CA VAL A 59 19.08 2.21 -14.43
C VAL A 59 18.61 1.48 -15.70
N LEU A 60 18.87 0.17 -15.80
CA LEU A 60 18.38 -0.67 -16.91
C LEU A 60 16.85 -0.69 -16.97
N ASP A 61 16.17 -0.87 -15.83
CA ASP A 61 14.71 -0.86 -15.77
C ASP A 61 14.15 0.47 -16.29
N VAL A 62 14.68 1.61 -15.82
CA VAL A 62 14.25 2.94 -16.29
C VAL A 62 14.53 3.11 -17.78
N TYR A 63 15.72 2.72 -18.24
CA TYR A 63 16.09 2.80 -19.65
C TYR A 63 15.12 2.01 -20.54
N GLN A 64 14.78 0.78 -20.17
CA GLN A 64 13.83 -0.06 -20.92
C GLN A 64 12.42 0.54 -20.98
N HIS A 65 11.93 1.12 -19.88
CA HIS A 65 10.59 1.70 -19.83
C HIS A 65 10.50 3.04 -20.58
N CYS A 66 11.56 3.84 -20.57
CA CYS A 66 11.55 5.17 -21.19
C CYS A 66 11.96 5.14 -22.67
N ILE A 67 12.93 4.30 -23.05
CA ILE A 67 13.58 4.35 -24.37
C ILE A 67 13.30 3.09 -25.21
N GLY A 68 13.10 1.93 -24.56
CA GLY A 68 12.78 0.65 -25.21
C GLY A 68 13.95 -0.34 -25.28
N THR A 69 13.65 -1.57 -25.72
CA THR A 69 14.54 -2.75 -25.62
C THR A 69 15.46 -2.99 -26.84
N GLN A 70 15.54 -2.07 -27.80
CA GLN A 70 16.27 -2.31 -29.07
C GLN A 70 17.79 -2.20 -28.97
N GLN A 71 18.34 -1.67 -27.88
CA GLN A 71 19.76 -1.29 -27.75
C GLN A 71 20.49 -2.04 -26.61
N GLU A 72 20.10 -3.29 -26.36
CA GLU A 72 20.48 -4.03 -25.14
C GLU A 72 21.90 -4.61 -25.11
N SER A 73 22.62 -4.67 -26.24
CA SER A 73 23.95 -5.28 -26.24
C SER A 73 25.06 -4.27 -25.91
N ASN A 74 25.35 -4.14 -24.61
CA ASN A 74 26.58 -3.58 -24.00
C ASN A 74 26.65 -2.07 -23.72
N LEU A 75 25.53 -1.39 -23.45
CA LEU A 75 25.60 -0.01 -22.98
C LEU A 75 26.06 0.04 -21.52
N GLY A 76 27.12 0.81 -21.24
CA GLY A 76 27.55 1.08 -19.86
C GLY A 76 26.53 1.94 -19.11
N THR A 77 26.46 1.81 -17.78
CA THR A 77 25.50 2.52 -16.92
C THR A 77 25.52 4.03 -17.12
N VAL A 78 26.71 4.62 -17.25
CA VAL A 78 26.86 6.06 -17.50
C VAL A 78 26.23 6.46 -18.83
N HIS A 79 26.43 5.66 -19.88
CA HIS A 79 25.85 5.95 -21.18
C HIS A 79 24.32 5.84 -21.15
N MET A 80 23.77 4.82 -20.47
CA MET A 80 22.31 4.71 -20.25
C MET A 80 21.74 5.95 -19.56
N LEU A 81 22.42 6.45 -18.52
CA LEU A 81 22.01 7.68 -17.82
C LEU A 81 22.05 8.91 -18.74
N THR A 82 23.09 9.06 -19.57
CA THR A 82 23.16 10.16 -20.54
C THR A 82 22.01 10.15 -21.53
N VAL A 83 21.62 8.96 -22.02
CA VAL A 83 20.49 8.84 -22.96
C VAL A 83 19.16 9.15 -22.23
N ILE A 84 18.99 8.68 -21.00
CA ILE A 84 17.81 9.00 -20.17
C ILE A 84 17.69 10.50 -19.94
N GLU A 85 18.78 11.15 -19.56
CA GLU A 85 18.83 12.60 -19.32
C GLU A 85 18.48 13.38 -20.59
N HIS A 86 19.07 13.00 -21.72
CA HIS A 86 18.76 13.61 -23.00
C HIS A 86 17.29 13.46 -23.38
N HIS A 87 16.74 12.24 -23.26
CA HIS A 87 15.34 11.99 -23.54
C HIS A 87 14.41 12.81 -22.63
N LEU A 88 14.74 12.92 -21.34
CA LEU A 88 14.00 13.75 -20.40
C LEU A 88 14.02 15.22 -20.81
N HIS A 89 15.17 15.74 -21.24
CA HIS A 89 15.29 17.11 -21.74
C HIS A 89 14.42 17.34 -22.98
N GLU A 90 14.47 16.44 -23.96
CA GLU A 90 13.63 16.51 -25.16
C GLU A 90 12.14 16.53 -24.82
N LEU A 91 11.70 15.67 -23.89
CA LEU A 91 10.31 15.64 -23.43
C LEU A 91 9.89 16.94 -22.76
N LEU A 92 10.77 17.55 -21.94
CA LEU A 92 10.51 18.84 -21.31
C LEU A 92 10.41 19.98 -22.34
N GLU A 93 11.32 20.04 -23.30
CA GLU A 93 11.24 21.02 -24.39
C GLU A 93 9.96 20.86 -25.20
N ASN A 94 9.58 19.61 -25.50
CA ASN A 94 8.34 19.32 -26.22
C ASN A 94 7.11 19.76 -25.42
N LEU A 95 7.12 19.56 -24.10
CA LEU A 95 6.06 19.98 -23.20
C LEU A 95 5.87 21.51 -23.20
N GLU A 96 6.96 22.27 -23.17
CA GLU A 96 6.91 23.74 -23.24
C GLU A 96 6.37 24.25 -24.58
N ARG A 97 6.60 23.51 -25.67
CA ARG A 97 6.12 23.87 -27.02
C ARG A 97 4.66 23.49 -27.26
N VAL A 98 4.00 22.76 -26.36
CA VAL A 98 2.60 22.33 -26.57
C VAL A 98 1.68 23.56 -26.60
N PRO A 99 0.91 23.77 -27.67
CA PRO A 99 -0.04 24.88 -27.72
C PRO A 99 -1.13 24.74 -26.65
N GLN A 100 -1.44 25.84 -25.96
CA GLN A 100 -2.45 25.88 -24.89
C GLN A 100 -3.82 25.31 -25.32
N ILE A 101 -4.20 25.50 -26.59
CA ILE A 101 -5.46 24.97 -27.15
C ILE A 101 -5.53 23.45 -27.02
N LYS A 102 -4.45 22.73 -27.32
CA LYS A 102 -4.41 21.26 -27.22
C LYS A 102 -4.51 20.80 -25.76
N ILE A 103 -3.95 21.57 -24.84
CA ILE A 103 -4.03 21.30 -23.39
C ILE A 103 -5.48 21.42 -22.94
N GLU A 104 -6.16 22.51 -23.30
CA GLU A 104 -7.57 22.71 -22.95
C GLU A 104 -8.49 21.64 -23.56
N GLU A 105 -8.23 21.22 -24.80
CA GLU A 105 -8.97 20.13 -25.44
C GLU A 105 -8.77 18.81 -24.69
N ALA A 106 -7.53 18.48 -24.30
CA ALA A 106 -7.22 17.29 -23.51
C ALA A 106 -7.87 17.33 -22.12
N GLU A 107 -7.86 18.48 -21.45
CA GLU A 107 -8.54 18.67 -20.16
C GLU A 107 -10.06 18.50 -20.29
N LYS A 108 -10.67 19.13 -21.30
CA LYS A 108 -12.10 18.98 -21.58
C LYS A 108 -12.46 17.52 -21.90
N ALA A 109 -11.63 16.81 -22.66
CA ALA A 109 -11.83 15.40 -22.95
C ALA A 109 -11.75 14.53 -21.68
N LYS A 110 -10.72 14.75 -20.84
CA LYS A 110 -10.53 14.03 -19.56
C LYS A 110 -11.68 14.27 -18.59
N GLU A 111 -12.14 15.53 -18.44
CA GLU A 111 -13.27 15.83 -17.58
C GLU A 111 -14.58 15.26 -18.14
N LYS A 112 -14.77 15.29 -19.47
CA LYS A 112 -15.93 14.65 -20.11
C LYS A 112 -15.95 13.15 -19.84
N GLU A 113 -14.82 12.47 -20.00
CA GLU A 113 -14.69 11.04 -19.72
C GLU A 113 -14.98 10.73 -18.24
N ARG A 114 -14.38 11.49 -17.31
CA ARG A 114 -14.64 11.37 -15.88
C ARG A 114 -16.13 11.49 -15.55
N ARG A 115 -16.80 12.49 -16.13
CA ARG A 115 -18.24 12.70 -15.96
C ARG A 115 -19.06 11.53 -16.52
N MET A 116 -18.66 10.97 -17.65
CA MET A 116 -19.33 9.80 -18.23
C MET A 116 -19.17 8.57 -17.33
N ARG A 117 -17.95 8.26 -16.87
CA ARG A 117 -17.69 7.15 -15.94
C ARG A 117 -18.54 7.25 -14.68
N LEU A 118 -18.59 8.42 -14.04
CA LEU A 118 -19.43 8.65 -12.84
C LEU A 118 -20.93 8.44 -13.10
N ARG A 119 -21.42 8.84 -14.28
CA ARG A 119 -22.83 8.62 -14.66
C ARG A 119 -23.11 7.13 -14.88
N GLU A 120 -22.22 6.43 -15.58
CA GLU A 120 -22.33 5.00 -15.83
C GLU A 120 -22.33 4.20 -14.52
N GLU A 121 -21.40 4.51 -13.61
CA GLU A 121 -21.35 3.89 -12.28
C GLU A 121 -22.65 4.13 -11.49
N LYS A 122 -23.19 5.36 -11.52
CA LYS A 122 -24.46 5.69 -10.85
C LYS A 122 -25.63 4.90 -11.45
N VAL A 123 -25.71 4.83 -12.78
CA VAL A 123 -26.77 4.06 -13.47
C VAL A 123 -26.63 2.57 -13.17
N LEU A 124 -25.41 2.03 -13.17
CA LEU A 124 -25.14 0.63 -12.83
C LEU A 124 -25.58 0.33 -11.39
N MET A 125 -25.26 1.21 -10.44
CA MET A 125 -25.69 1.06 -9.05
C MET A 125 -27.22 1.10 -8.91
N GLN A 126 -27.89 2.01 -9.61
CA GLN A 126 -29.36 2.07 -9.62
C GLN A 126 -29.99 0.81 -10.22
N LYS A 127 -29.43 0.30 -11.33
CA LYS A 127 -29.88 -0.95 -11.95
C LYS A 127 -29.73 -2.14 -10.98
N ARG A 128 -28.59 -2.28 -10.30
CA ARG A 128 -28.39 -3.33 -9.29
C ARG A 128 -29.42 -3.26 -8.17
N LEU A 129 -29.69 -2.06 -7.65
CA LEU A 129 -30.72 -1.88 -6.61
C LEU A 129 -32.13 -2.22 -7.12
N GLN A 130 -32.44 -1.87 -8.37
CA GLN A 130 -33.72 -2.20 -8.99
C GLN A 130 -33.86 -3.71 -9.22
N GLU A 131 -32.81 -4.37 -9.70
CA GLU A 131 -32.74 -5.82 -9.87
C GLU A 131 -32.91 -6.55 -8.53
N GLU A 132 -32.24 -6.12 -7.46
CA GLU A 132 -32.39 -6.69 -6.12
C GLU A 132 -33.83 -6.57 -5.60
N ARG A 133 -34.48 -5.41 -5.82
CA ARG A 133 -35.88 -5.21 -5.46
C ARG A 133 -36.81 -6.14 -6.23
N LEU A 134 -36.57 -6.29 -7.53
CA LEU A 134 -37.35 -7.18 -8.39
C LEU A 134 -37.18 -8.64 -7.95
N GLN A 135 -35.94 -9.08 -7.72
CA GLN A 135 -35.62 -10.42 -7.21
C GLN A 135 -36.30 -10.68 -5.86
N ARG A 136 -36.24 -9.73 -4.91
CA ARG A 136 -36.93 -9.86 -3.61
C ARG A 136 -38.45 -9.92 -3.75
N ALA A 137 -39.04 -9.19 -4.70
CA ALA A 137 -40.47 -9.29 -4.98
C ALA A 137 -40.85 -10.65 -5.60
N GLN A 138 -40.06 -11.13 -6.57
CA GLN A 138 -40.25 -12.44 -7.18
C GLN A 138 -40.12 -13.57 -6.15
N ALA A 139 -39.10 -13.54 -5.30
CA ALA A 139 -38.92 -14.53 -4.23
C ALA A 139 -40.11 -14.54 -3.26
N ARG A 140 -40.68 -13.38 -2.91
CA ARG A 140 -41.90 -13.29 -2.08
C ARG A 140 -43.13 -13.87 -2.78
N ALA A 141 -43.25 -13.70 -4.10
CA ALA A 141 -44.35 -14.24 -4.88
C ALA A 141 -44.26 -15.76 -5.06
N GLN A 142 -43.03 -16.29 -5.21
CA GLN A 142 -42.77 -17.74 -5.33
C GLN A 142 -42.75 -18.47 -3.98
N ALA A 143 -42.55 -17.76 -2.87
CA ALA A 143 -42.53 -18.35 -1.55
C ALA A 143 -43.85 -19.08 -1.25
N GLU A 144 -43.73 -20.28 -0.69
CA GLU A 144 -44.89 -21.12 -0.40
C GLU A 144 -45.82 -20.42 0.60
N ILE A 145 -47.07 -20.20 0.18
CA ILE A 145 -48.08 -19.58 1.03
C ILE A 145 -48.44 -20.56 2.14
N LYS A 146 -47.95 -20.31 3.36
CA LYS A 146 -48.34 -21.07 4.55
C LYS A 146 -49.83 -20.86 4.83
N LYS A 147 -50.65 -21.80 4.35
CA LYS A 147 -52.10 -21.83 4.60
C LYS A 147 -52.32 -22.03 6.11
N LYS A 148 -52.72 -20.96 6.81
CA LYS A 148 -53.14 -21.07 8.20
C LYS A 148 -54.53 -21.71 8.24
N ARG A 149 -54.69 -22.76 9.05
CA ARG A 149 -56.02 -23.32 9.33
C ARG A 149 -56.71 -22.40 10.33
N GLY A 150 -57.82 -21.78 9.92
CA GLY A 150 -58.68 -20.98 10.78
C GLY A 150 -58.15 -19.58 11.16
N ARG A 151 -58.97 -18.83 11.91
CA ARG A 151 -58.60 -17.51 12.43
C ARG A 151 -57.64 -17.67 13.62
N ARG A 152 -56.57 -16.87 13.66
CA ARG A 152 -55.68 -16.81 14.82
C ARG A 152 -56.48 -16.25 16.01
N LEU A 153 -56.47 -16.94 17.14
CA LEU A 153 -57.09 -16.44 18.37
C LEU A 153 -56.40 -15.13 18.76
N VAL A 154 -57.15 -14.03 18.77
CA VAL A 154 -56.68 -12.73 19.23
C VAL A 154 -57.01 -12.62 20.71
N SER A 155 -56.00 -12.45 21.56
CA SER A 155 -56.19 -12.18 22.98
C SER A 155 -56.91 -10.84 23.14
N ARG A 156 -58.04 -10.84 23.83
CA ARG A 156 -58.79 -9.62 24.16
C ARG A 156 -58.14 -8.90 25.34
N SER A 157 -58.39 -7.60 25.46
CA SER A 157 -58.04 -6.84 26.66
C SER A 157 -58.65 -7.53 27.89
N ARG A 158 -57.87 -7.63 28.97
CA ARG A 158 -58.36 -8.22 30.23
C ARG A 158 -59.46 -7.33 30.80
N PRO A 159 -60.59 -7.87 31.28
CA PRO A 159 -61.64 -7.08 31.92
C PRO A 159 -61.07 -6.26 33.10
N PRO A 160 -61.61 -5.06 33.38
CA PRO A 160 -61.23 -4.30 34.57
C PRO A 160 -61.42 -5.13 35.83
N ALA A 161 -60.46 -5.08 36.75
CA ALA A 161 -60.56 -5.80 38.01
C ALA A 161 -61.76 -5.26 38.82
N LEU A 162 -62.61 -6.17 39.31
CA LEU A 162 -63.69 -5.81 40.22
C LEU A 162 -63.07 -5.26 41.50
N LYS A 163 -63.35 -3.99 41.81
CA LYS A 163 -63.00 -3.41 43.10
C LYS A 163 -63.87 -4.08 44.17
N ALA A 164 -63.26 -4.75 45.14
CA ALA A 164 -63.96 -5.16 46.35
C ALA A 164 -64.49 -3.89 47.06
N LYS A 165 -65.73 -3.94 47.54
CA LYS A 165 -66.22 -2.90 48.45
C LYS A 165 -65.41 -3.01 49.74
N GLU A 166 -64.62 -1.99 50.03
CA GLU A 166 -64.10 -1.78 51.39
C GLU A 166 -65.31 -1.46 52.28
N GLU A 167 -65.52 -2.25 53.33
CA GLU A 167 -66.50 -1.89 54.36
C GLU A 167 -65.99 -0.66 55.10
N PRO A 168 -66.87 0.32 55.42
CA PRO A 168 -66.43 1.53 56.11
C PRO A 168 -65.90 1.17 57.50
N GLU A 169 -64.63 1.49 57.76
CA GLU A 169 -64.06 1.45 59.11
C GLU A 169 -64.87 2.38 60.02
N HIS A 170 -65.56 1.80 60.99
CA HIS A 170 -66.26 2.55 62.03
C HIS A 170 -65.20 3.11 62.99
N VAL A 171 -64.80 4.37 62.78
CA VAL A 171 -63.92 5.07 63.73
C VAL A 171 -64.75 5.39 64.97
N VAL A 172 -64.60 4.57 66.01
CA VAL A 172 -65.15 4.89 67.34
C VAL A 172 -64.26 5.98 67.92
N VAL A 173 -64.75 7.23 67.88
CA VAL A 173 -64.08 8.34 68.55
C VAL A 173 -64.37 8.23 70.04
N ASP A 174 -63.31 8.21 70.83
CA ASP A 174 -63.34 8.09 72.29
C ASP A 174 -63.93 9.37 72.89
N LYS A 175 -65.04 9.26 73.62
CA LYS A 175 -65.84 10.41 74.10
C LYS A 175 -65.03 11.38 74.95
N ASP A 176 -64.05 10.87 75.69
CA ASP A 176 -63.18 11.67 76.57
C ASP A 176 -62.31 12.66 75.77
N LYS A 177 -61.96 12.33 74.51
CA LYS A 177 -61.23 13.25 73.60
C LYS A 177 -62.10 14.34 73.00
N GLU A 178 -63.41 14.09 72.88
CA GLU A 178 -64.38 15.10 72.44
C GLU A 178 -64.56 16.17 73.53
N GLU A 179 -64.60 15.77 74.80
CA GLU A 179 -64.79 16.69 75.94
C GLU A 179 -63.56 17.57 76.21
N GLU A 180 -62.33 17.07 76.03
CA GLU A 180 -61.11 17.88 76.13
C GLU A 180 -61.02 18.99 75.07
N LEU A 181 -61.57 18.76 73.86
CA LEU A 181 -61.60 19.75 72.78
C LEU A 181 -62.61 20.88 73.03
N LEU A 182 -63.60 20.67 73.90
CA LEU A 182 -64.64 21.63 74.24
C LEU A 182 -64.27 22.54 75.43
N PHE A 183 -63.20 22.24 76.19
CA PHE A 183 -62.87 22.96 77.43
C PHE A 183 -62.03 24.25 77.25
N PHE A 184 -61.54 24.54 76.04
CA PHE A 184 -60.78 25.78 75.74
C PHE A 184 -61.39 26.65 74.63
N THR A 185 -62.69 26.52 74.39
CA THR A 185 -63.49 27.42 73.54
C THR A 185 -64.46 28.25 74.35
#